data_AF-A0A240A4R4-F1
#
_entry.id   AF-A0A240A4R4-F1
#
_cell.length_a   1.000
_cell.length_b   1.000
_cell.length_c   1.000
_cell.angle_alpha   90.00
_cell.angle_beta   90.00
_cell.angle_gamma   90.00
#
_symmetry.space_group_name_H-M   'P 1'
#
loop_
_entity.id
_entity.type
_entity.pdbx_description
1 polymer ?
#
loop_
_entity_poly.entity_id
_entity_poly.type
_entity_poly.pdbx_seq_one_letter_code
_entity_poly.pdbx_strand_id
1 'polypeptide(L)' 'MKIFFGGEEIPRFNKFHFNLFVKGHNFKGDSRFSYNRNSADENPYYVYSQRAIEFIVERLSKEPDTYLDKLKHHSTSAK' A
#
# COMPACT_ATOMS: atom_id res chain seq x y z
N MET A 1 -8.21 1.05 15.91
CA MET A 1 -8.62 1.85 14.74
C MET A 1 -9.49 0.97 13.86
N LYS A 2 -10.63 1.50 13.41
CA LYS A 2 -11.48 0.85 12.41
C LYS A 2 -11.08 1.36 11.03
N ILE A 3 -11.13 0.50 10.01
CA ILE A 3 -10.79 0.84 8.63
C ILE A 3 -11.96 0.35 7.78
N PHE A 4 -12.35 1.12 6.76
CA PHE A 4 -13.41 0.72 5.85
C PHE A 4 -12.89 0.59 4.41
N PHE A 5 -13.58 -0.23 3.64
CA PHE A 5 -13.34 -0.41 2.21
C PHE A 5 -14.64 -0.83 1.53
N GLY A 6 -15.02 -0.13 0.45
CA GLY A 6 -16.31 -0.37 -0.20
C GLY A 6 -17.52 -0.04 0.70
N GLY A 7 -17.35 0.83 1.68
CA GLY A 7 -18.39 1.21 2.65
C GLY A 7 -18.56 0.28 3.85
N GLU A 8 -17.78 -0.80 3.94
CA GLU A 8 -17.86 -1.77 5.06
C GLU A 8 -16.59 -1.76 5.93
N GLU A 9 -16.75 -1.97 7.23
CA GLU A 9 -15.62 -2.12 8.15
C GLU A 9 -14.86 -3.41 7.80
N ILE A 10 -13.57 -3.30 7.50
CA ILE A 10 -12.75 -4.48 7.22
C ILE A 10 -12.25 -5.10 8.54
N PRO A 11 -12.39 -6.43 8.72
CA PRO A 11 -11.96 -7.09 9.95
C PRO A 11 -10.44 -7.18 10.07
N ARG A 12 -9.72 -7.10 8.93
CA ARG A 12 -8.26 -7.23 8.89
C ARG A 12 -7.67 -6.53 7.67
N PHE A 13 -6.65 -5.70 7.91
CA PHE A 13 -5.76 -5.22 6.86
C PHE A 13 -4.90 -6.38 6.33
N ASN A 14 -4.85 -6.58 5.01
CA ASN A 14 -4.27 -7.76 4.39
C ASN A 14 -3.39 -7.37 3.18
N LYS A 15 -2.80 -8.37 2.53
CA LYS A 15 -1.91 -8.17 1.38
C LYS A 15 -2.58 -7.42 0.21
N PHE A 16 -3.88 -7.60 0.01
CA PHE A 16 -4.62 -6.88 -1.03
C PHE A 16 -4.62 -5.37 -0.74
N HIS A 17 -4.99 -4.97 0.48
CA HIS A 17 -4.98 -3.56 0.90
C HIS A 17 -3.58 -2.95 0.82
N PHE A 18 -2.55 -3.70 1.27
CA PHE A 18 -1.16 -3.27 1.14
C PHE A 18 -0.75 -3.04 -0.31
N ASN A 19 -1.12 -3.93 -1.23
CA ASN A 19 -0.80 -3.78 -2.65
C ASN A 19 -1.45 -2.55 -3.30
N LEU A 20 -2.58 -2.06 -2.78
CA LEU A 20 -3.16 -0.79 -3.23
C LEU A 20 -2.21 0.38 -2.94
N PHE A 21 -1.57 0.40 -1.76
CA PHE A 21 -0.55 1.41 -1.44
C PHE A 21 0.69 1.27 -2.31
N VAL A 22 1.19 0.05 -2.48
CA VAL A 22 2.39 -0.21 -3.30
C VAL A 22 2.22 0.33 -4.71
N LYS A 23 1.05 0.09 -5.32
CA LYS A 23 0.74 0.58 -6.66
C LYS A 23 0.41 2.07 -6.69
N GLY A 24 -0.51 2.52 -5.84
CA GLY A 24 -1.01 3.89 -5.83
C GLY A 24 0.03 4.95 -5.46
N HIS A 25 1.09 4.55 -4.75
CA HIS A 25 2.20 5.44 -4.37
C HIS A 25 3.54 5.03 -4.97
N ASN A 26 3.56 4.07 -5.90
CA ASN A 26 4.78 3.57 -6.55
C ASN A 26 5.92 3.23 -5.55
N PHE A 27 5.61 2.52 -4.46
CA PHE A 27 6.61 2.23 -3.41
C PHE A 27 7.85 1.50 -3.95
N LYS A 28 7.67 0.68 -4.99
CA LYS A 28 8.77 -0.05 -5.65
C LYS A 28 9.76 0.86 -6.38
N GLY A 29 9.32 2.03 -6.83
CA GLY A 29 10.17 3.03 -7.47
C GLY A 29 10.77 4.05 -6.49
N ASP A 30 10.45 3.96 -5.20
CA ASP A 30 10.88 4.92 -4.18
C ASP A 30 11.72 4.21 -3.10
N SER A 31 13.03 4.51 -3.09
CA SER A 31 14.01 3.92 -2.17
C SER A 31 13.76 4.27 -0.70
N ARG A 32 12.91 5.26 -0.41
CA ARG A 32 12.48 5.58 0.96
C ARG A 32 11.48 4.56 1.49
N PHE A 33 10.73 3.91 0.60
CA PHE A 33 9.63 3.01 0.94
C PHE A 33 9.96 1.54 0.70
N SER A 34 10.82 1.23 -0.27
CA SER A 34 11.22 -0.16 -0.51
C SER A 34 12.65 -0.30 -1.01
N TYR A 35 13.17 -1.51 -0.82
CA TYR A 35 14.48 -1.95 -1.30
C TYR A 35 14.28 -3.21 -2.12
N ASN A 36 14.76 -3.20 -3.36
CA ASN A 36 14.89 -4.41 -4.15
C ASN A 36 16.13 -5.17 -3.63
N ARG A 37 15.94 -6.42 -3.18
CA ARG A 37 17.03 -7.25 -2.64
C ARG A 37 17.60 -8.26 -3.64
N ASN A 38 17.21 -8.14 -4.90
CA ASN A 38 17.55 -9.14 -5.88
C ASN A 38 18.96 -9.01 -6.42
N SER A 39 19.57 -10.18 -6.60
CA SER A 39 20.62 -10.36 -7.60
C SER A 39 20.01 -10.41 -9.01
N ALA A 40 20.80 -10.11 -10.04
CA ALA A 40 20.33 -9.93 -11.42
C ALA A 40 19.49 -11.11 -11.98
N ASP A 41 19.68 -12.32 -11.47
CA ASP A 41 19.04 -13.56 -11.97
C ASP A 41 17.89 -14.10 -11.09
N GLU A 42 17.47 -13.35 -10.05
CA GLU A 42 16.45 -13.81 -9.11
C GLU A 42 15.08 -13.14 -9.31
N ASN A 43 14.00 -13.83 -8.90
CA ASN A 43 12.64 -13.30 -8.91
C ASN A 43 12.47 -12.10 -7.95
N PRO A 44 12.02 -10.92 -8.41
CA PRO A 44 11.99 -9.69 -7.64
C PRO A 44 11.28 -9.81 -6.28
N TYR A 45 12.04 -9.67 -5.21
CA TYR A 45 11.63 -9.61 -3.82
C TYR A 45 11.93 -8.21 -3.25
N TYR A 46 10.86 -7.54 -2.85
CA TYR A 46 10.92 -6.20 -2.27
C TYR A 46 10.76 -6.29 -0.76
N VAL A 47 11.67 -5.65 -0.05
CA VAL A 47 11.53 -5.38 1.39
C VAL A 47 11.03 -3.96 1.56
N TYR A 48 10.01 -3.77 2.39
CA TYR A 48 9.44 -2.46 2.67
C TYR A 48 10.01 -1.90 3.97
N SER A 49 10.31 -0.60 3.97
CA SER A 49 10.91 0.09 5.11
C SER A 49 9.87 0.36 6.21
N GLN A 50 10.35 0.66 7.43
CA GLN A 50 9.49 1.13 8.52
C GLN A 50 8.69 2.38 8.11
N ARG A 51 9.31 3.28 7.34
CA ARG A 51 8.67 4.48 6.81
C ARG A 51 7.46 4.18 5.93
N ALA A 52 7.47 3.07 5.17
CA ALA A 52 6.31 2.66 4.40
C ALA A 52 5.13 2.27 5.31
N ILE A 53 5.41 1.60 6.42
CA ILE A 53 4.40 1.22 7.42
C ILE A 53 3.85 2.46 8.11
N GLU A 54 4.70 3.38 8.56
CA GLU A 54 4.31 4.64 9.17
C GLU A 54 3.41 5.46 8.26
N PHE A 55 3.77 5.56 6.97
CA PHE A 55 2.95 6.25 5.98
C PHE A 55 1.56 5.60 5.84
N ILE A 56 1.49 4.26 5.76
CA ILE A 56 0.20 3.55 5.67
C ILE A 56 -0.66 3.85 6.90
N VAL A 57 -0.08 3.72 8.10
CA VAL A 57 -0.79 3.95 9.36
C VAL A 57 -1.25 5.40 9.47
N GLU A 58 -0.41 6.37 9.12
CA GLU A 58 -0.75 7.79 9.14
C GLU A 58 -1.95 8.08 8.22
N ARG A 59 -1.93 7.57 6.99
CA ARG A 59 -3.02 7.77 6.02
C ARG A 59 -4.32 7.13 6.47
N LEU A 60 -4.26 5.89 6.95
CA LEU A 60 -5.45 5.19 7.46
C LEU A 60 -5.97 5.79 8.77
N SER A 61 -5.12 6.43 9.57
CA SER A 61 -5.56 7.14 10.78
C SER A 61 -6.26 8.46 10.45
N LYS A 62 -5.83 9.16 9.39
CA LYS A 62 -6.44 10.41 8.94
C LYS A 62 -7.72 10.20 8.14
N GLU A 63 -7.76 9.16 7.31
CA GLU A 63 -8.87 8.88 6.39
C GLU A 63 -9.23 7.37 6.40
N PRO A 64 -9.67 6.83 7.55
CA PRO A 64 -9.93 5.39 7.71
C PRO A 64 -11.01 4.85 6.77
N ASP A 65 -11.93 5.71 6.35
CA ASP A 65 -13.16 5.27 5.68
C ASP A 65 -13.07 5.35 4.15
N THR A 66 -12.18 6.19 3.62
CA THR A 66 -12.18 6.54 2.18
C THR A 66 -10.84 6.30 1.48
N TYR A 67 -9.74 6.18 2.22
CA TYR A 67 -8.41 6.17 1.60
C TYR A 67 -8.17 4.92 0.73
N LEU A 68 -8.62 3.74 1.18
CA LEU A 68 -8.46 2.49 0.43
C LEU A 68 -9.27 2.50 -0.87
N ASP A 69 -10.48 3.08 -0.85
CA ASP A 69 -11.30 3.23 -2.05
C ASP A 69 -10.68 4.21 -3.05
N LYS A 70 -10.18 5.35 -2.57
CA LYS A 70 -9.41 6.30 -3.39
C LYS A 70 -8.22 5.61 -4.07
N LEU A 71 -7.42 4.85 -3.31
CA LEU A 71 -6.28 4.10 -3.85
C LEU A 71 -6.71 3.08 -4.91
N LYS A 72 -7.81 2.34 -4.67
CA LYS A 72 -8.35 1.40 -5.65
C LYS A 72 -8.68 2.10 -6.95
N HIS A 73 -9.44 3.19 -6.91
CA HIS A 73 -9.82 3.97 -8.09
C HIS A 73 -8.59 4.46 -8.88
N HIS A 74 -7.60 5.02 -8.19
CA HIS A 74 -6.34 5.47 -8.81
C HIS A 74 -5.56 4.31 -9.45
N SER A 75 -5.54 3.13 -8.81
CA SER A 75 -4.83 1.95 -9.34
C SER A 75 -5.50 1.32 -10.57
N THR A 76 -6.81 1.50 -10.74
CA THR A 76 -7.58 1.00 -11.90
C THR A 76 -7.57 1.94 -13.10
N SER A 77 -7.39 3.25 -12.91
CA SER A 77 -7.35 4.24 -14.00
C SER A 77 -6.00 4.34 -14.72
N ALA A 78 -4.98 3.57 -14.30
CA ALA A 78 -3.66 3.53 -14.94
C ALA A 78 -3.54 2.42 -16.02
N LYS A 79 -4.65 2.06 -16.68
CA LYS A 79 -4.70 1.11 -17.80
C LYS A 79 -5.13 1.78 -19.09
#